data_AF-A0A925M8T5-F1
#
_entry.id   AF-A0A925M8T5-F1
#
_cell.length_a   1.000
_cell.length_b   1.000
_cell.length_c   1.000
_cell.angle_alpha   90.00
_cell.angle_beta   90.00
_cell.angle_gamma   90.00
#
_symmetry.space_group_name_H-M   'P 1'
#
loop_
_entity.id
_entity.type
_entity.pdbx_description
1 polymer ?
#
loop_
_entity_poly.entity_id
_entity_poly.type
_entity_poly.pdbx_seq_one_letter_code
_entity_poly.pdbx_strand_id
1 'polypeptide(L)'
;MDLLGPLGPMGDPAQREQEEVAWATRAAGDTSAIAALIDLVRNPVTADERGRVSNEALQAQLVHILALVGVRAPETVLERVGLLTNEKGARPTAIEVLGAIGDPAGLRWLAPLVDARDLSEDEAAWLASALGDIEDPEAKPLLERLRSQTLPERAAVLREIQIALDSIARRADSPTR
;
A
#
# COMPACT_ATOMS: atom_id res chain seq x y z
N MET A 1 17.37 -5.86 22.32
CA MET A 1 16.25 -5.80 21.36
C MET A 1 16.37 -7.02 20.50
N ASP A 2 15.31 -7.82 20.45
CA ASP A 2 15.29 -9.05 19.64
C ASP A 2 15.30 -8.66 18.16
N LEU A 3 16.36 -9.00 17.45
CA LEU A 3 16.67 -8.54 16.09
C LEU A 3 15.68 -9.05 15.03
N LEU A 4 14.80 -9.98 15.40
CA LEU A 4 13.91 -10.67 14.48
C LEU A 4 12.48 -10.11 14.41
N GLY A 5 12.04 -9.28 15.38
CA GLY A 5 10.69 -8.70 15.35
C GLY A 5 9.58 -9.72 15.00
N PRO A 6 8.61 -9.40 14.12
CA PRO A 6 7.55 -10.33 13.70
C PRO A 6 8.02 -11.52 12.84
N LEU A 7 9.34 -11.69 12.64
CA LEU A 7 9.95 -12.77 11.87
C LEU A 7 10.52 -13.90 12.76
N GLY A 8 10.16 -13.92 14.05
CA GLY A 8 10.53 -14.97 15.02
C GLY A 8 9.90 -16.36 14.71
N PRO A 9 10.30 -17.42 15.44
CA PRO A 9 9.88 -18.80 15.16
C PRO A 9 8.36 -18.96 15.23
N MET A 10 7.79 -19.63 14.22
CA MET A 10 6.37 -19.64 13.88
C MET A 10 5.49 -20.29 14.97
N GLY A 11 4.76 -19.46 15.72
CA GLY A 11 3.64 -19.85 16.58
C GLY A 11 2.30 -19.95 15.84
N ASP A 12 1.22 -20.09 16.61
CA ASP A 12 -0.18 -20.05 16.14
C ASP A 12 -0.44 -18.77 15.30
N PRO A 13 -1.10 -18.85 14.11
CA PRO A 13 -1.46 -17.68 13.31
C PRO A 13 -2.11 -16.54 14.10
N ALA A 14 -2.98 -16.84 15.07
CA ALA A 14 -3.61 -15.82 15.90
C ALA A 14 -2.60 -15.13 16.84
N GLN A 15 -1.63 -15.88 17.36
CA GLN A 15 -0.55 -15.33 18.16
C GLN A 15 0.35 -14.43 17.32
N ARG A 16 0.68 -14.86 16.09
CA ARG A 16 1.47 -14.07 15.15
C ARG A 16 0.80 -12.73 14.82
N GLU A 17 -0.49 -12.74 14.54
CA GLU A 17 -1.25 -11.51 14.28
C GLU A 17 -1.20 -10.56 15.49
N GLN A 18 -1.36 -11.08 16.70
CA GLN A 18 -1.24 -10.29 17.93
C GLN A 18 0.17 -9.71 18.11
N GLU A 19 1.21 -10.49 17.82
CA GLU A 19 2.60 -10.05 17.89
C GLU A 19 2.91 -8.95 16.86
N GLU A 20 2.41 -9.11 15.63
CA GLU A 20 2.52 -8.11 14.56
C GLU A 20 1.81 -6.79 14.95
N VAL A 21 0.59 -6.88 15.48
CA VAL A 21 -0.16 -5.71 15.96
C VAL A 21 0.56 -5.03 17.15
N ALA A 22 1.06 -5.80 18.10
CA ALA A 22 1.78 -5.27 19.26
C ALA A 22 3.12 -4.64 18.85
N TRP A 23 3.79 -5.20 17.84
CA TRP A 23 4.99 -4.61 17.26
C TRP A 23 4.65 -3.30 16.52
N ALA A 24 3.64 -3.29 15.66
CA ALA A 24 3.24 -2.11 14.89
C ALA A 24 2.82 -0.94 15.78
N THR A 25 2.13 -1.24 16.89
CA THR A 25 1.75 -0.23 17.89
C THR A 25 2.96 0.45 18.52
N ARG A 26 4.03 -0.31 18.81
CA ARG A 26 5.28 0.27 19.31
C ARG A 26 6.01 1.04 18.23
N ALA A 27 6.09 0.49 17.03
CA ALA A 27 6.77 1.10 15.88
C ALA A 27 6.11 2.42 15.44
N ALA A 28 4.79 2.58 15.62
CA ALA A 28 4.06 3.81 15.33
C ALA A 28 4.59 5.04 16.10
N GLY A 29 5.13 4.84 17.31
CA GLY A 29 5.78 5.89 18.10
C GLY A 29 7.30 5.98 17.89
N ASP A 30 7.89 5.11 17.06
CA ASP A 30 9.33 5.03 16.82
C ASP A 30 9.65 5.47 15.39
N THR A 31 10.03 6.73 15.25
CA THR A 31 10.42 7.32 13.97
C THR A 31 11.63 6.61 13.34
N SER A 32 12.49 5.97 14.12
CA SER A 32 13.65 5.22 13.61
C SER A 32 13.20 3.90 13.00
N ALA A 33 12.25 3.21 13.63
CA ALA A 33 11.65 2.01 13.06
C ALA A 33 10.94 2.31 11.73
N ILE A 34 10.16 3.39 11.67
CA ILE A 34 9.51 3.84 10.42
C ILE A 34 10.57 4.20 9.37
N ALA A 35 11.64 4.91 9.74
CA ALA A 35 12.72 5.24 8.82
C ALA A 35 13.38 3.99 8.22
N ALA A 36 13.66 2.98 9.03
CA ALA A 36 14.25 1.73 8.57
C ALA A 36 13.35 0.97 7.57
N LEU A 37 12.02 0.95 7.79
CA LEU A 37 11.08 0.36 6.84
C LEU A 37 11.06 1.14 5.52
N ILE A 38 11.05 2.47 5.56
CA ILE A 38 11.09 3.33 4.38
C ILE A 38 12.39 3.12 3.59
N ASP A 39 13.53 3.02 4.29
CA ASP A 39 14.81 2.73 3.67
C ASP A 39 14.84 1.36 2.98
N LEU A 40 14.14 0.37 3.54
CA LEU A 40 14.00 -0.96 2.93
C LEU A 40 13.10 -0.93 1.68
N VAL A 41 12.07 -0.06 1.63
CA VAL A 41 11.27 0.15 0.41
C VAL A 41 12.14 0.77 -0.69
N ARG A 42 12.93 1.79 -0.34
CA ARG A 42 13.79 2.51 -1.29
C ARG A 42 14.97 1.65 -1.77
N ASN A 43 15.57 0.89 -0.86
CA ASN A 43 16.74 0.06 -1.08
C ASN A 43 16.41 -1.38 -0.66
N PRO A 44 15.63 -2.12 -1.47
CA PRO A 44 15.27 -3.48 -1.14
C PRO A 44 16.52 -4.37 -1.05
N VAL A 45 16.54 -5.24 -0.05
CA VAL A 45 17.62 -6.21 0.15
C VAL A 45 17.86 -7.03 -1.11
N THR A 46 19.13 -7.26 -1.42
CA THR A 46 19.58 -8.02 -2.59
C THR A 46 19.18 -9.49 -2.50
N ALA A 47 19.25 -10.21 -3.61
CA ALA A 47 18.96 -11.65 -3.61
C ALA A 47 19.84 -12.43 -2.63
N ASP A 48 21.11 -12.05 -2.50
CA ASP A 48 22.05 -12.69 -1.57
C ASP A 48 21.66 -12.45 -0.10
N GLU A 49 21.22 -11.24 0.23
CA GLU A 49 20.76 -10.88 1.58
C GLU A 49 19.41 -11.53 1.94
N ARG A 50 18.52 -11.71 0.96
CA ARG A 50 17.21 -12.37 1.15
C ARG A 50 17.31 -13.87 1.34
N GLY A 51 18.40 -14.49 0.88
CA GLY A 51 18.57 -15.94 0.89
C GLY A 51 17.44 -16.65 0.14
N ARG A 52 16.58 -17.37 0.85
CA ARG A 52 15.47 -18.16 0.25
C ARG A 52 14.15 -17.41 0.14
N VAL A 53 14.04 -16.20 0.69
CA VAL A 53 12.80 -15.43 0.65
C VAL A 53 12.65 -14.79 -0.74
N SER A 54 11.50 -15.01 -1.40
CA SER A 54 11.22 -14.39 -2.70
C SER A 54 11.04 -12.89 -2.55
N ASN A 55 11.29 -12.15 -3.63
CA ASN A 55 11.09 -10.70 -3.63
C ASN A 55 9.62 -10.33 -3.36
N GLU A 56 8.68 -11.05 -3.99
CA GLU A 56 7.25 -10.84 -3.78
C GLU A 56 6.83 -11.12 -2.34
N ALA A 57 7.33 -12.18 -1.71
CA ALA A 57 7.00 -12.49 -0.32
C ALA A 57 7.53 -11.41 0.64
N LEU A 58 8.74 -10.90 0.38
CA LEU A 58 9.30 -9.80 1.15
C LEU A 58 8.49 -8.51 0.95
N GLN A 59 8.16 -8.17 -0.30
CA GLN A 59 7.36 -6.98 -0.61
C GLN A 59 5.99 -7.05 0.04
N ALA A 60 5.28 -8.17 -0.07
CA ALA A 60 3.98 -8.36 0.56
C ALA A 60 4.05 -8.19 2.10
N GLN A 61 5.10 -8.72 2.74
CA GLN A 61 5.32 -8.53 4.17
C GLN A 61 5.65 -7.07 4.52
N LEU A 62 6.43 -6.39 3.69
CA LEU A 62 6.77 -4.97 3.90
C LEU A 62 5.53 -4.08 3.77
N VAL A 63 4.69 -4.33 2.76
CA VAL A 63 3.40 -3.65 2.57
C VAL A 63 2.52 -3.86 3.80
N HIS A 64 2.36 -5.12 4.23
CA HIS A 64 1.55 -5.47 5.39
C HIS A 64 2.00 -4.77 6.67
N ILE A 65 3.30 -4.82 6.98
CA ILE A 65 3.85 -4.18 8.18
C ILE A 65 3.71 -2.66 8.12
N LEU A 66 4.03 -2.03 6.97
CA LEU A 66 3.88 -0.59 6.79
C LEU A 66 2.42 -0.14 6.89
N ALA A 67 1.48 -0.92 6.34
CA ALA A 67 0.06 -0.64 6.47
C ALA A 67 -0.40 -0.75 7.92
N LEU A 68 0.01 -1.80 8.65
CA LEU A 68 -0.28 -1.93 10.07
C LEU A 68 0.24 -0.75 10.88
N VAL A 69 1.49 -0.32 10.66
CA VAL A 69 2.04 0.88 11.32
C VAL A 69 1.28 2.13 10.88
N GLY A 70 0.97 2.25 9.59
CA GLY A 70 0.25 3.38 9.01
C GLY A 70 -1.15 3.57 9.55
N VAL A 71 -1.90 2.49 9.82
CA VAL A 71 -3.21 2.59 10.48
C VAL A 71 -3.08 3.16 11.91
N ARG A 72 -1.94 2.97 12.60
CA ARG A 72 -1.70 3.55 13.93
C ARG A 72 -1.04 4.94 13.89
N ALA A 73 -0.30 5.27 12.84
CA ALA A 73 0.40 6.53 12.66
C ALA A 73 0.20 7.09 11.23
N PRO A 74 -1.06 7.38 10.83
CA PRO A 74 -1.40 7.68 9.44
C PRO A 74 -0.65 8.90 8.93
N GLU A 75 -0.64 10.01 9.67
CA GLU A 75 0.05 11.23 9.25
C GLU A 75 1.54 10.97 8.94
N THR A 76 2.27 10.33 9.86
CA THR A 76 3.70 10.06 9.71
C THR A 76 4.00 9.12 8.55
N VAL A 77 3.24 8.03 8.42
CA VAL A 77 3.49 7.02 7.39
C VAL A 77 3.05 7.52 6.02
N LEU A 78 1.88 8.16 5.91
CA LEU A 78 1.39 8.73 4.65
C LEU A 78 2.35 9.78 4.09
N GLU A 79 2.90 10.67 4.92
CA GLU A 79 3.90 11.66 4.47
C GLU A 79 5.16 10.98 3.90
N ARG A 80 5.68 9.96 4.58
CA ARG A 80 6.94 9.30 4.16
C ARG A 80 6.75 8.37 2.98
N VAL A 81 5.71 7.55 2.99
CA VAL A 81 5.38 6.62 1.90
C VAL A 81 4.91 7.40 0.67
N GLY A 82 4.15 8.47 0.87
CA GLY A 82 3.67 9.32 -0.22
C GLY A 82 4.78 9.88 -1.10
N LEU A 83 5.91 10.28 -0.50
CA LEU A 83 7.08 10.76 -1.24
C LEU A 83 7.66 9.70 -2.20
N LEU A 84 7.57 8.42 -1.82
CA LEU A 84 8.08 7.29 -2.60
C LEU A 84 7.29 7.04 -3.90
N THR A 85 6.10 7.62 -4.06
CA THR A 85 5.34 7.56 -5.32
C THR A 85 6.10 8.19 -6.49
N ASN A 86 7.04 9.10 -6.22
CA ASN A 86 7.90 9.71 -7.23
C ASN A 86 9.11 8.84 -7.63
N GLU A 87 9.40 7.79 -6.88
CA GLU A 87 10.58 6.94 -7.05
C GLU A 87 10.20 5.63 -7.76
N LYS A 88 10.56 5.45 -9.04
CA LYS A 88 10.12 4.29 -9.85
C LYS A 88 10.31 2.92 -9.18
N GLY A 89 11.41 2.71 -8.46
CA GLY A 89 11.68 1.43 -7.79
C GLY A 89 10.83 1.19 -6.54
N ALA A 90 10.35 2.26 -5.89
CA ALA A 90 9.58 2.21 -4.64
C ALA A 90 8.08 2.48 -4.84
N ARG A 91 7.72 3.08 -5.98
CA ARG A 91 6.35 3.50 -6.33
C ARG A 91 5.34 2.35 -6.23
N PRO A 92 5.58 1.13 -6.76
CA PRO A 92 4.70 -0.02 -6.55
C PRO A 92 4.29 -0.24 -5.09
N THR A 93 5.29 -0.44 -4.22
CA THR A 93 5.10 -0.66 -2.79
C THR A 93 4.38 0.53 -2.14
N ALA A 94 4.71 1.76 -2.55
CA ALA A 94 4.07 2.96 -2.03
C ALA A 94 2.58 3.02 -2.36
N ILE A 95 2.20 2.69 -3.61
CA ILE A 95 0.79 2.64 -4.03
C ILE A 95 0.03 1.62 -3.18
N GLU A 96 0.56 0.40 -3.07
CA GLU A 96 -0.09 -0.66 -2.29
C GLU A 96 -0.23 -0.30 -0.80
N VAL A 97 0.81 0.28 -0.19
CA VAL A 97 0.75 0.70 1.22
C VAL A 97 -0.29 1.80 1.43
N LEU A 98 -0.35 2.80 0.55
CA LEU A 98 -1.33 3.90 0.66
C LEU A 98 -2.77 3.37 0.56
N GLY A 99 -3.01 2.44 -0.37
CA GLY A 99 -4.30 1.75 -0.48
C GLY A 99 -4.65 0.94 0.77
N ALA A 100 -3.70 0.11 1.24
CA ALA A 100 -3.90 -0.76 2.39
C ALA A 100 -4.07 0.00 3.73
N ILE A 101 -3.54 1.21 3.86
CA ILE A 101 -3.83 2.09 5.01
C ILE A 101 -5.30 2.55 4.96
N GLY A 102 -5.86 2.74 3.77
CA GLY A 102 -7.27 3.09 3.57
C GLY A 102 -7.66 4.49 4.04
N ASP A 103 -6.69 5.36 4.34
CA ASP A 103 -6.94 6.72 4.84
C ASP A 103 -7.14 7.69 3.65
N PRO A 104 -8.24 8.47 3.60
CA PRO A 104 -8.50 9.44 2.54
C PRO A 104 -7.38 10.45 2.30
N ALA A 105 -6.58 10.79 3.31
CA ALA A 105 -5.42 11.68 3.15
C ALA A 105 -4.32 11.07 2.25
N GLY A 106 -4.37 9.76 1.96
CA GLY A 106 -3.53 9.09 0.97
C GLY A 106 -3.84 9.51 -0.48
N LEU A 107 -5.06 9.96 -0.78
CA LEU A 107 -5.47 10.34 -2.14
C LEU A 107 -4.61 11.46 -2.73
N ARG A 108 -4.11 12.39 -1.90
CA ARG A 108 -3.23 13.49 -2.37
C ARG A 108 -1.93 12.99 -2.99
N TRP A 109 -1.46 11.79 -2.59
CA TRP A 109 -0.25 11.16 -3.11
C TRP A 109 -0.53 10.27 -4.33
N LEU A 110 -1.72 9.67 -4.41
CA LEU A 110 -2.13 8.83 -5.54
C LEU A 110 -2.65 9.64 -6.73
N ALA A 111 -3.31 10.78 -6.48
CA ALA A 111 -3.93 11.60 -7.53
C ALA A 111 -2.96 12.03 -8.65
N PRO A 112 -1.69 12.44 -8.38
CA PRO A 112 -0.74 12.77 -9.44
C PRO A 112 -0.40 11.59 -10.36
N LEU A 113 -0.49 10.35 -9.87
CA LEU A 113 -0.17 9.16 -10.65
C LEU A 113 -1.23 8.85 -11.72
N VAL A 114 -2.48 9.29 -11.52
CA VAL A 114 -3.57 9.10 -12.50
C VAL A 114 -3.23 9.70 -13.86
N ASP A 115 -2.46 10.79 -13.86
CA ASP A 115 -2.04 11.52 -15.06
C ASP A 115 -0.58 11.19 -15.47
N ALA A 116 0.07 10.23 -14.78
CA ALA A 116 1.43 9.82 -15.09
C ALA A 116 1.48 8.95 -16.34
N ARG A 117 2.32 9.34 -17.31
CA ARG A 117 2.44 8.66 -18.61
C ARG A 117 3.34 7.44 -18.60
N ASP A 118 4.07 7.22 -17.51
CA ASP A 118 5.10 6.20 -17.41
C ASP A 118 4.73 5.04 -16.48
N LEU A 119 3.45 4.92 -16.11
CA LEU A 119 2.96 3.78 -15.36
C LEU A 119 3.00 2.51 -16.22
N SER A 120 3.58 1.46 -15.65
CA SER A 120 3.41 0.11 -16.16
C SER A 120 1.93 -0.33 -16.10
N GLU A 121 1.60 -1.44 -16.73
CA GLU A 121 0.24 -2.01 -16.62
C GLU A 121 -0.06 -2.42 -15.17
N ASP A 122 0.90 -3.03 -14.50
CA ASP A 122 0.79 -3.45 -13.09
C ASP A 122 0.62 -2.23 -12.16
N GLU A 123 1.41 -1.17 -12.34
CA GLU A 123 1.29 0.04 -11.54
C GLU A 123 -0.07 0.73 -11.71
N ALA A 124 -0.63 0.72 -12.92
CA ALA A 124 -1.96 1.27 -13.17
C ALA A 124 -3.06 0.41 -12.53
N ALA A 125 -2.90 -0.92 -12.54
CA ALA A 125 -3.81 -1.85 -11.86
C ALA A 125 -3.76 -1.67 -10.34
N TRP A 126 -2.57 -1.59 -9.75
CA TRP A 126 -2.38 -1.32 -8.32
C TRP A 126 -2.91 0.05 -7.92
N LEU A 127 -2.72 1.07 -8.75
CA LEU A 127 -3.30 2.40 -8.51
C LEU A 127 -4.83 2.35 -8.46
N ALA A 128 -5.46 1.62 -9.38
CA ALA A 128 -6.90 1.42 -9.36
C ALA A 128 -7.37 0.68 -8.10
N SER A 129 -6.67 -0.40 -7.71
CA SER A 129 -6.96 -1.13 -6.46
C SER A 129 -6.84 -0.22 -5.25
N ALA A 130 -5.72 0.49 -5.10
CA ALA A 130 -5.47 1.36 -3.95
C ALA A 130 -6.50 2.50 -3.83
N LEU A 131 -6.93 3.08 -4.95
CA LEU A 131 -8.02 4.07 -4.96
C LEU A 131 -9.36 3.45 -4.52
N GLY A 132 -9.61 2.19 -4.84
CA GLY A 132 -10.77 1.44 -4.36
C GLY A 132 -10.71 1.09 -2.87
N ASP A 133 -9.53 0.68 -2.39
CA ASP A 133 -9.28 0.27 -1.00
C ASP A 133 -9.37 1.43 0.00
N ILE A 134 -9.14 2.66 -0.46
CA ILE A 134 -9.39 3.88 0.34
C ILE A 134 -10.90 4.09 0.59
N GLU A 135 -11.76 3.53 -0.27
CA GLU A 135 -13.24 3.61 -0.16
C GLU A 135 -13.83 5.03 -0.01
N ASP A 136 -13.05 6.07 -0.31
CA ASP A 136 -13.49 7.46 -0.22
C ASP A 136 -14.19 7.90 -1.52
N PRO A 137 -15.35 8.59 -1.46
CA PRO A 137 -16.04 9.08 -2.64
C PRO A 137 -15.19 9.97 -3.57
N GLU A 138 -14.18 10.67 -3.06
CA GLU A 138 -13.23 11.48 -3.84
C GLU A 138 -12.32 10.63 -4.75
N ALA A 139 -12.19 9.32 -4.50
CA ALA A 139 -11.46 8.41 -5.38
C ALA A 139 -12.20 8.13 -6.70
N LYS A 140 -13.53 8.26 -6.74
CA LYS A 140 -14.33 8.04 -7.95
C LYS A 140 -13.92 8.88 -9.16
N PRO A 141 -13.81 10.23 -9.08
CA PRO A 141 -13.36 11.03 -10.22
C PRO A 141 -11.91 10.73 -10.63
N LEU A 142 -11.07 10.21 -9.73
CA LEU A 142 -9.71 9.75 -10.05
C LEU A 142 -9.75 8.45 -10.87
N LEU A 143 -10.57 7.48 -10.46
CA LEU A 143 -10.80 6.23 -11.19
C LEU A 143 -11.40 6.47 -12.58
N GLU A 144 -12.37 7.36 -12.70
CA GLU A 144 -12.97 7.71 -14.00
C GLU A 144 -11.96 8.36 -14.95
N ARG A 145 -11.03 9.15 -14.41
CA ARG A 145 -9.95 9.78 -15.16
C ARG A 145 -8.85 8.78 -15.54
N LEU A 146 -8.53 7.84 -14.66
CA LEU A 146 -7.63 6.73 -14.98
C LEU A 146 -8.23 5.89 -16.12
N ARG A 147 -9.54 5.62 -16.06
CA ARG A 147 -10.27 4.88 -17.10
C ARG A 147 -10.23 5.54 -18.46
N SER A 148 -10.43 6.86 -18.53
CA SER A 148 -10.46 7.59 -19.81
C SER A 148 -9.10 7.63 -20.51
N GLN A 149 -8.02 7.44 -19.75
CA GLN A 149 -6.64 7.38 -20.26
C GLN A 149 -6.16 5.94 -20.50
N THR A 150 -6.88 4.94 -20.00
CA THR A 150 -6.51 3.52 -20.12
C THR A 150 -6.93 2.98 -21.48
N LEU A 151 -5.96 2.43 -22.21
CA LEU A 151 -6.21 1.84 -23.52
C LEU A 151 -7.06 0.54 -23.39
N PRO A 152 -7.97 0.24 -24.34
CA PRO A 152 -8.84 -0.93 -24.27
C PRO A 152 -8.13 -2.28 -24.11
N GLU A 153 -6.92 -2.41 -24.64
CA GLU A 153 -6.08 -3.61 -24.54
C GLU A 153 -5.58 -3.89 -23.12
N ARG A 154 -5.53 -2.88 -22.24
CA ARG A 154 -5.16 -3.03 -20.82
C ARG A 154 -6.36 -3.52 -20.00
N ALA A 155 -6.91 -4.66 -20.40
CA ALA A 155 -8.14 -5.21 -19.85
C ALA A 155 -8.04 -5.52 -18.35
N ALA A 156 -6.85 -5.80 -17.83
CA ALA A 156 -6.60 -5.98 -16.40
C ALA A 156 -6.83 -4.67 -15.63
N VAL A 157 -6.25 -3.56 -16.09
CA VAL A 157 -6.42 -2.23 -15.49
C VAL A 157 -7.89 -1.80 -15.50
N LEU A 158 -8.57 -1.97 -16.64
CA LEU A 158 -10.00 -1.64 -16.75
C LEU A 158 -10.88 -2.46 -15.80
N ARG A 159 -10.52 -3.73 -15.56
CA ARG A 159 -11.20 -4.60 -14.60
C ARG A 159 -11.02 -4.08 -13.17
N GLU A 160 -9.78 -3.76 -12.77
CA GLU A 160 -9.51 -3.24 -11.43
C GLU A 160 -10.22 -1.90 -11.19
N ILE A 161 -10.23 -1.02 -12.19
CA ILE A 161 -11.00 0.23 -12.11
C ILE A 161 -12.48 -0.05 -11.85
N GLN A 162 -13.07 -1.02 -12.54
CA GLN A 162 -14.48 -1.36 -12.35
C GLN A 162 -14.74 -1.94 -10.96
N ILE A 163 -13.86 -2.83 -10.48
CA ILE A 163 -13.95 -3.40 -9.12
C ILE A 163 -13.90 -2.29 -8.06
N ALA A 164 -12.97 -1.33 -8.21
CA ALA A 164 -12.83 -0.20 -7.31
C ALA A 164 -14.08 0.70 -7.30
N LEU A 165 -14.61 1.03 -8.49
CA LEU A 165 -15.85 1.81 -8.61
C LEU A 165 -17.05 1.10 -7.97
N ASP A 166 -17.17 -0.22 -8.15
CA ASP A 166 -18.22 -1.03 -7.54
C ASP A 166 -18.08 -1.05 -6.00
N SER A 167 -16.84 -1.09 -5.49
CA SER A 167 -16.58 -1.05 -4.04
C SER A 167 -17.05 0.26 -3.42
N ILE A 168 -16.66 1.39 -4.00
CA ILE A 168 -17.06 2.73 -3.55
C ILE A 168 -18.59 2.90 -3.61
N ALA A 169 -19.23 2.40 -4.67
CA ALA A 169 -20.69 2.44 -4.79
C ALA A 169 -21.39 1.63 -3.69
N ARG A 170 -20.95 0.39 -3.42
CA ARG A 170 -21.51 -0.45 -2.35
C ARG A 170 -21.37 0.19 -0.97
N ARG A 171 -20.26 0.91 -0.74
CA ARG A 171 -20.03 1.63 0.52
C ARG A 171 -20.98 2.81 0.68
N ALA A 172 -21.23 3.57 -0.38
CA ALA A 172 -22.19 4.68 -0.37
C ALA A 172 -23.64 4.22 -0.10
N ASP A 173 -24.02 3.03 -0.59
CA ASP A 173 -25.34 2.46 -0.40
C ASP A 173 -25.53 1.75 0.95
N SER A 174 -24.46 1.55 1.73
CA SER A 174 -24.52 0.93 3.06
C SER A 174 -24.69 2.03 4.13
N PRO A 175 -25.89 2.24 4.69
CA PRO A 175 -26.08 3.20 5.77
C PRO A 175 -25.20 2.79 6.95
N THR A 176 -24.36 3.72 7.40
CA THR A 176 -23.47 3.58 8.55
C THR A 176 -24.29 3.09 9.74
N ARG A 177 -23.96 1.90 10.27
CA ARG A 177 -24.55 1.37 11.52
C ARG A 177 -23.89 2.02 12.73
#